data_AF-A0A7L4YBU7-F1
#
_entry.id   AF-A0A7L4YBU7-F1
#
_cell.length_a   1.000
_cell.length_b   1.000
_cell.length_c   1.000
_cell.angle_alpha   90.00
_cell.angle_beta   90.00
_cell.angle_gamma   90.00
#
_symmetry.space_group_name_H-M   'P 1'
#
loop_
_entity.id
_entity.type
_entity.pdbx_description
1 polymer ?
#
loop_
_entity_poly.entity_id
_entity_poly.type
_entity_poly.pdbx_seq_one_letter_code
_entity_poly.pdbx_strand_id
1 'polypeptide(L)' 'MVRLGWVRSPQSIEVRFSTSRAGAVDVALCTTASVDAVVPAHQEVDWAQLRAVEKGRRSPLAALAKQAAPA' A
#
# COMPACT_ATOMS: atom_id res chain seq x y z
N MET A 1 5.01 0.44 -10.80
CA MET A 1 4.62 0.21 -9.38
C MET A 1 3.25 -0.45 -9.39
N VAL A 2 3.06 -1.57 -8.68
CA VAL A 2 1.76 -2.29 -8.67
C VAL A 2 1.02 -1.97 -7.38
N ARG A 3 -0.29 -1.75 -7.44
CA ARG A 3 -1.12 -1.35 -6.29
C ARG A 3 -2.06 -2.50 -5.91
N LEU A 4 -2.08 -2.84 -4.62
CA LEU A 4 -2.96 -3.87 -4.06
C LEU A 4 -4.26 -3.29 -3.48
N GLY A 5 -4.24 -2.02 -3.06
CA GLY A 5 -5.42 -1.36 -2.48
C GLY A 5 -5.82 -1.84 -1.07
N TRP A 6 -5.00 -2.66 -0.42
CA TRP A 6 -5.33 -3.29 0.87
C TRP A 6 -5.35 -2.31 2.06
N VAL A 7 -4.47 -1.31 2.08
CA VAL A 7 -4.48 -0.29 3.13
C VAL A 7 -5.48 0.79 2.76
N ARG A 8 -6.53 0.92 3.58
CA ARG A 8 -7.49 2.02 3.49
C ARG A 8 -7.14 3.05 4.56
N SER A 9 -6.87 4.27 4.12
CA SER A 9 -6.71 5.43 5.01
C SER A 9 -8.09 5.99 5.34
N PRO A 10 -8.52 5.96 6.61
CA PRO A 10 -9.80 6.54 7.01
C PRO A 10 -9.76 8.08 7.02
N GLN A 11 -8.56 8.68 6.93
CA GLN A 11 -8.33 10.11 7.03
C GLN A 11 -7.43 10.59 5.90
N SER A 12 -7.65 11.83 5.45
CA SER A 12 -6.72 12.59 4.61
C SER A 12 -6.48 13.97 5.22
N ILE A 13 -5.33 14.55 4.89
CA ILE A 13 -4.96 15.93 5.24
C ILE A 13 -4.62 16.69 3.96
N GLU A 14 -5.14 17.90 3.84
CA GLU A 14 -4.74 18.83 2.80
C GLU A 14 -3.34 19.38 3.10
N VAL A 15 -2.41 19.18 2.17
CA VAL A 15 -1.04 19.71 2.25
C VAL A 15 -0.85 20.75 1.15
N ARG A 16 -0.49 21.98 1.56
CA ARG A 16 -0.17 23.08 0.66
C ARG A 16 1.33 23.22 0.53
N PHE A 17 1.86 22.93 -0.65
CA PHE A 17 3.27 23.14 -0.96
C PHE A 17 3.49 24.60 -1.36
N SER A 18 4.18 25.37 -0.51
CA SER A 18 4.32 26.82 -0.62
C SER A 18 4.90 27.32 -1.95
N THR A 19 5.72 26.51 -2.63
CA THR A 19 6.37 26.87 -3.90
C THR A 19 5.80 26.13 -5.12
N SER A 20 4.80 25.25 -4.93
CA SER A 20 4.25 24.45 -6.01
C SER A 20 3.06 25.15 -6.68
N ARG A 21 3.08 25.24 -8.02
CA ARG A 21 1.90 25.63 -8.81
C ARG A 21 0.76 24.61 -8.75
N ALA A 22 1.00 23.43 -8.18
CA ALA A 22 0.03 22.33 -8.15
C ALA A 22 -1.13 22.54 -7.14
N GLY A 23 -1.10 23.59 -6.31
CA GLY A 23 -2.14 23.84 -5.33
C GLY A 23 -2.06 22.87 -4.14
N ALA A 24 -3.16 22.75 -3.42
CA ALA A 24 -3.28 21.88 -2.25
C ALA A 24 -3.49 20.42 -2.68
N VAL A 25 -2.86 19.48 -1.98
CA VAL A 25 -2.97 18.04 -2.28
C VAL A 25 -3.50 17.31 -1.06
N ASP A 26 -4.54 16.50 -1.24
CA ASP A 26 -5.00 15.56 -0.22
C ASP A 26 -4.02 14.39 -0.08
N VAL A 27 -3.44 14.27 1.11
CA VAL A 27 -2.54 13.18 1.48
C VAL A 27 -3.27 12.24 2.42
N ALA A 28 -3.44 11.00 1.99
CA ALA A 28 -4.04 9.94 2.80
C ALA A 28 -3.13 9.59 3.99
N LEU A 29 -3.70 9.58 5.20
CA LEU A 29 -2.99 9.22 6.43
C LEU A 29 -3.16 7.73 6.71
N CYS A 30 -2.06 6.99 6.67
CA CYS A 30 -2.04 5.59 7.09
C CYS A 30 -1.70 5.53 8.58
N THR A 31 -2.61 4.98 9.38
CA THR A 31 -2.34 4.67 10.79
C THR A 31 -1.68 3.30 10.91
N THR A 32 -0.96 3.05 12.01
CA THR A 32 -0.39 1.73 12.31
C THR A 32 -1.48 0.65 12.31
N ALA A 33 -2.64 0.94 12.91
CA ALA A 33 -3.78 0.01 12.93
C ALA A 33 -4.29 -0.34 11.52
N SER A 34 -4.35 0.62 10.60
CA SER A 34 -4.72 0.37 9.19
C SER A 34 -3.73 -0.54 8.47
N VAL A 35 -2.45 -0.52 8.87
CA VAL A 35 -1.41 -1.39 8.31
C VAL A 35 -1.45 -2.77 8.97
N ASP A 36 -1.58 -2.83 10.29
CA ASP A 36 -1.62 -4.08 11.05
C ASP A 36 -2.83 -4.94 10.67
N ALA A 37 -3.95 -4.32 10.30
CA ALA A 37 -5.14 -5.01 9.82
C ALA A 37 -4.91 -5.80 8.51
N VAL A 38 -3.88 -5.48 7.72
CA VAL A 38 -3.60 -6.18 6.45
C VAL A 38 -3.17 -7.63 6.69
N VAL A 39 -2.38 -7.88 7.73
CA VAL A 39 -1.82 -9.22 8.01
C VAL A 39 -2.91 -10.26 8.30
N PRO A 40 -3.86 -10.03 9.23
CA PRO A 40 -4.95 -10.97 9.48
C PRO A 40 -6.01 -10.98 8.37
N ALA A 41 -6.17 -9.90 7.60
CA ALA A 41 -7.14 -9.84 6.50
C ALA A 41 -6.68 -10.62 5.24
N HIS A 42 -5.37 -10.81 5.08
CA HIS A 42 -4.78 -11.50 3.93
C HIS A 42 -3.98 -12.72 4.37
N GLN A 43 -4.70 -13.76 4.80
CA GLN A 43 -4.12 -15.05 5.23
C GLN A 43 -3.57 -15.86 4.05
N GLU A 44 -4.00 -15.54 2.83
CA GLU A 44 -3.47 -16.11 1.59
C GLU A 44 -2.01 -15.72 1.32
N VAL A 45 -1.46 -14.75 2.06
CA VAL A 45 -0.08 -14.30 1.94
C VAL A 45 0.80 -15.01 2.97
N ASP A 46 1.85 -15.67 2.49
CA ASP A 46 2.95 -16.08 3.37
C ASP A 46 3.80 -14.85 3.76
N TRP A 47 3.46 -14.26 4.91
CA TRP A 47 4.15 -13.11 5.48
C TRP A 47 5.58 -13.41 5.91
N ALA A 48 5.90 -14.66 6.25
CA ALA A 48 7.25 -15.05 6.61
C ALA A 48 8.15 -15.10 5.37
N GLN A 49 7.66 -15.72 4.29
CA GLN A 49 8.33 -15.70 2.99
C GLN A 49 8.52 -14.26 2.49
N LEU A 50 7.51 -13.41 2.62
CA LEU A 50 7.59 -12.02 2.18
C LEU A 50 8.73 -11.26 2.88
N ARG A 51 8.89 -11.44 4.19
CA ARG A 51 9.98 -10.83 4.97
C ARG A 51 11.37 -11.34 4.59
N ALA A 52 11.46 -12.54 4.03
CA ALA A 52 12.71 -13.15 3.59
C ALA A 52 13.07 -12.82 2.14
N VAL A 53 12.27 -12.04 1.41
CA VAL A 53 12.55 -11.72 0.00
C VAL A 53 13.84 -10.91 -0.12
N GLU A 54 14.81 -11.47 -0.82
CA GLU A 54 16.09 -10.82 -1.09
C GLU A 54 15.96 -9.63 -2.05
N LYS A 55 16.86 -8.67 -1.90
CA LYS A 55 16.97 -7.52 -2.80
C LYS A 55 17.19 -8.00 -4.25
N GLY A 56 16.44 -7.43 -5.19
CA GLY A 56 16.52 -7.78 -6.62
C GLY A 56 15.61 -8.94 -7.03
N ARG A 57 14.98 -9.64 -6.09
CA ARG A 57 13.94 -10.63 -6.39
C ARG A 57 12.57 -9.97 -6.50
N ARG A 58 11.73 -10.51 -7.38
CA ARG A 58 10.36 -10.03 -7.56
C ARG A 58 9.50 -10.48 -6.38
N SER A 59 8.83 -9.54 -5.73
CA SER A 59 7.94 -9.83 -4.60
C SER A 59 6.77 -10.72 -5.03
N PRO A 60 6.38 -11.73 -4.23
CA PRO A 60 5.21 -12.57 -4.49
C PRO A 60 3.91 -11.75 -4.51
N LEU A 61 3.86 -10.60 -3.84
CA LEU A 61 2.72 -9.67 -3.89
C LEU A 61 2.46 -9.11 -5.29
N ALA A 62 3.48 -9.05 -6.16
CA ALA A 62 3.31 -8.54 -7.51
C ALA A 62 2.44 -9.47 -8.38
N ALA A 63 2.40 -10.78 -8.07
CA ALA A 63 1.51 -11.73 -8.74
C ALA A 63 0.07 -11.54 -8.26
N LEU A 64 -0.14 -11.40 -6.95
CA LEU A 64 -1.46 -11.14 -6.35
C LEU A 64 -2.07 -9.83 -6.87
N ALA A 65 -1.27 -8.78 -6.99
CA ALA A 65 -1.74 -7.52 -7.54
C ALA A 65 -2.19 -7.61 -9.01
N LYS A 66 -1.63 -8.56 -9.78
CA LYS A 66 -2.06 -8.82 -11.16
C LYS A 66 -3.38 -9.60 -11.22
N GLN A 67 -3.68 -10.41 -10.20
CA GLN A 67 -4.93 -11.15 -10.08
C GLN A 67 -6.08 -10.28 -9.53
N ALA A 68 -5.75 -9.31 -8.67
CA ALA A 68 -6.73 -8.40 -8.06
C ALA A 68 -7.08 -7.18 -8.93
N ALA A 69 -6.31 -6.91 -9.99
CA ALA A 69 -6.62 -5.82 -10.91
C ALA A 69 -7.83 -6.19 -11.77
N PRO A 70 -8.87 -5.34 -11.88
CA PRO A 70 -9.92 -5.54 -12.86
C PRO A 70 -9.34 -5.51 -14.28
N ALA A 71 -9.93 -6.34 -15.17
CA ALA A 71 -9.53 -6.47 -16.58
C ALA A 71 -9.71 -5.18 -17.38
#